data_AF-A0A0S8IUW3-F1
#
_entry.id   AF-A0A0S8IUW3-F1
#
_cell.length_a   1.000
_cell.length_b   1.000
_cell.length_c   1.000
_cell.angle_alpha   90.00
_cell.angle_beta   90.00
_cell.angle_gamma   90.00
#
_symmetry.space_group_name_H-M   'P 1'
#
loop_
_entity.id
_entity.type
_entity.pdbx_description
1 polymer ?
#
loop_
_entity_poly.entity_id
_entity_poly.type
_entity_poly.pdbx_seq_one_letter_code
_entity_poly.pdbx_strand_id
1 'polypeptide(L)'
;KMICCLLFRDHSGVVLHQRDSSIESRVKNLYRIIAAYRTSWEIYHSGSNESLLSAFDSFEKSSAINILPIFKKERVCDLASRGVLFPFGVTRFVIPQRVLGLEVSCSVLGDSAPLSEKNLFLKELLSYRVKSKKAKFYQESVFLFNE
;
A
#
# COMPACT_ATOMS: atom_id res chain seq x y z
N LYS A 1 18.07 13.92 -4.67
CA LYS A 1 16.85 13.53 -3.91
C LYS A 1 17.09 12.19 -3.21
N MET A 2 16.60 12.03 -1.98
CA MET A 2 16.66 10.74 -1.25
C MET A 2 15.89 9.65 -2.03
N ILE A 3 16.49 8.45 -2.13
CA ILE A 3 15.83 7.24 -2.61
C ILE A 3 15.29 6.41 -1.44
N CYS A 4 16.09 6.22 -0.39
CA CYS A 4 15.67 5.63 0.89
C CYS A 4 16.73 5.92 1.97
N CYS A 5 16.40 5.61 3.22
CA CYS A 5 17.32 5.62 4.36
C CYS A 5 17.25 4.27 5.08
N LEU A 6 18.41 3.66 5.33
CA LEU A 6 18.54 2.45 6.14
C LEU A 6 19.05 2.86 7.51
N LEU A 7 18.30 2.53 8.56
CA LEU A 7 18.69 2.71 9.96
C LEU A 7 18.95 1.34 10.58
N PHE A 8 20.05 1.17 11.29
CA PHE A 8 20.43 -0.08 11.96
C PHE A 8 20.22 0.00 13.47
N ARG A 9 20.22 -1.15 14.15
CA ARG A 9 20.01 -1.24 15.61
C ARG A 9 21.05 -0.50 16.44
N ASP A 10 22.27 -0.39 15.94
CA ASP A 10 23.36 0.35 16.58
C ASP A 10 23.23 1.87 16.42
N HIS A 11 22.08 2.35 15.93
CA HIS A 11 21.78 3.73 15.60
C HIS A 11 22.63 4.33 14.48
N SER A 12 23.42 3.50 13.78
CA SER A 12 24.05 3.90 12.53
C SER A 12 23.03 3.93 11.39
N GLY A 13 23.30 4.72 10.35
CA GLY A 13 22.41 4.81 9.22
C GLY A 13 23.09 5.22 7.93
N VAL A 14 22.50 4.79 6.82
CA VAL A 14 22.96 5.10 5.47
C VAL A 14 21.81 5.70 4.68
N VAL A 15 22.03 6.89 4.12
CA VAL A 15 21.05 7.53 3.23
C VAL A 15 21.50 7.40 1.79
N LEU A 16 20.66 6.76 0.97
CA LEU A 16 20.92 6.62 -0.45
C LEU A 16 20.31 7.81 -1.19
N HIS A 17 21.16 8.64 -1.79
CA HIS A 17 20.77 9.79 -2.59
C HIS A 17 21.04 9.56 -4.07
N GLN A 18 20.18 10.13 -4.91
CA GLN A 18 20.43 10.26 -6.34
C GLN A 18 20.61 11.74 -6.71
N ARG A 19 21.65 12.06 -7.48
CA ARG A 19 21.82 13.36 -8.13
C ARG A 19 21.05 13.41 -9.45
N ASP A 20 20.46 14.58 -9.70
CA ASP A 20 19.85 15.03 -10.97
C ASP A 20 19.28 13.92 -11.85
N SER A 21 18.14 13.39 -11.43
CA SER A 21 17.45 12.33 -12.14
C SER A 21 15.95 12.56 -12.24
N SER A 22 15.38 12.01 -13.32
CA SER A 22 13.93 11.93 -13.47
C SER A 22 13.31 11.13 -12.32
N ILE A 23 12.03 11.38 -12.05
CA ILE A 23 11.28 10.62 -11.04
C ILE A 23 11.24 9.12 -11.38
N GLU A 24 11.24 8.76 -12.67
CA GLU A 24 11.20 7.39 -13.15
C GLU A 24 12.50 6.67 -12.81
N SER A 25 13.63 7.33 -13.02
CA SER A 25 14.94 6.84 -12.59
C SER A 25 15.00 6.66 -11.07
N ARG A 26 14.34 7.54 -10.29
CA ARG A 26 14.22 7.37 -8.84
C ARG A 26 13.42 6.11 -8.47
N VAL A 27 12.28 5.87 -9.13
CA VAL A 27 11.46 4.66 -8.90
C VAL A 27 12.22 3.39 -9.33
N LYS A 28 12.94 3.43 -10.45
CA LYS A 28 13.78 2.32 -10.92
C LYS A 28 14.89 1.99 -9.93
N ASN A 29 15.56 2.99 -9.37
CA ASN A 29 16.59 2.76 -8.36
C ASN A 29 16.00 2.26 -7.05
N LEU A 30 14.83 2.76 -6.65
CA LEU A 30 14.10 2.23 -5.50
C LEU A 30 13.77 0.75 -5.70
N TYR A 31 13.35 0.35 -6.90
CA TYR A 31 13.14 -1.06 -7.25
C TYR A 31 14.40 -1.91 -7.06
N ARG A 32 15.54 -1.44 -7.57
CA ARG A 32 16.82 -2.16 -7.44
C ARG A 32 17.23 -2.36 -5.98
N ILE A 33 17.04 -1.34 -5.14
CA ILE A 33 17.35 -1.43 -3.72
C ILE A 33 16.44 -2.45 -3.03
N ILE A 34 15.13 -2.38 -3.26
CA ILE A 34 14.17 -3.32 -2.66
C ILE A 34 14.41 -4.75 -3.14
N ALA A 35 14.71 -4.92 -4.44
CA ALA A 35 15.05 -6.21 -5.02
C ALA A 35 16.30 -6.84 -4.38
N ALA A 36 17.28 -6.03 -3.96
CA ALA A 36 18.53 -6.51 -3.38
C ALA A 36 18.35 -7.20 -2.01
N TYR A 37 17.33 -6.82 -1.23
CA TYR A 37 17.10 -7.41 0.09
C TYR A 37 15.84 -8.29 0.17
N ARG A 38 14.84 -8.11 -0.70
CA ARG A 38 13.55 -8.82 -0.55
C ARG A 38 13.60 -10.35 -0.62
N THR A 39 14.61 -10.92 -1.25
CA THR A 39 14.73 -12.38 -1.43
C THR A 39 15.46 -13.06 -0.28
N SER A 40 16.23 -12.29 0.49
CA SER A 40 17.15 -12.82 1.50
C SER A 40 16.72 -12.46 2.92
N TRP A 41 15.68 -11.64 3.06
CA TRP A 41 15.24 -11.08 4.34
C TRP A 41 13.72 -11.14 4.46
N GLU A 42 13.26 -11.45 5.66
CA GLU A 42 11.85 -11.30 6.02
C GLU A 42 11.54 -9.81 6.21
N ILE A 43 10.51 -9.32 5.54
CA ILE A 43 10.14 -7.91 5.54
C ILE A 43 8.88 -7.72 6.36
N TYR A 44 8.98 -6.89 7.40
CA TYR A 44 7.85 -6.40 8.16
C TYR A 44 7.54 -4.95 7.76
N HIS A 45 6.25 -4.64 7.61
CA HIS A 45 5.77 -3.29 7.37
C HIS A 45 5.22 -2.71 8.66
N SER A 46 5.92 -1.75 9.27
CA SER A 46 5.43 -1.03 10.44
C SER A 46 4.24 -0.13 10.08
N GLY A 47 3.30 -0.01 11.01
CA GLY A 47 2.16 0.91 10.91
C GLY A 47 2.62 2.38 10.92
N SER A 48 1.82 3.28 10.35
CA SER A 48 2.19 4.69 10.14
C SER A 48 2.42 5.54 11.40
N ASN A 49 2.25 4.97 12.59
CA ASN A 49 2.17 5.72 13.85
C ASN A 49 3.26 5.33 14.87
N GLU A 50 4.14 4.40 14.54
CA GLU A 50 5.25 4.04 15.44
C GLU A 50 6.42 5.02 15.26
N SER A 51 7.06 5.39 16.36
CA SER A 51 8.35 6.07 16.28
C SER A 51 9.38 5.12 15.65
N LEU A 52 10.36 5.65 14.91
CA LEU A 52 11.40 4.82 14.30
C LEU A 52 12.15 3.97 15.33
N LEU A 53 12.33 4.49 16.55
CA LEU A 53 13.00 3.78 17.64
C LEU A 53 12.11 2.65 18.19
N SER A 54 10.83 2.91 18.43
CA SER A 54 9.88 1.89 18.89
C SER A 54 9.66 0.76 17.88
N ALA A 55 9.92 1.00 16.59
CA ALA A 55 9.86 -0.07 15.60
C ALA A 55 10.91 -1.17 15.85
N PHE A 56 12.09 -0.85 16.40
CA PHE A 56 13.06 -1.88 16.80
C PHE A 56 12.59 -2.69 18.01
N ASP A 57 11.77 -2.10 18.88
CA ASP A 57 11.17 -2.78 20.03
C ASP A 57 10.04 -3.71 19.58
N SER A 58 9.14 -3.25 18.70
CA SER A 58 8.05 -4.06 18.15
C SER A 58 8.53 -5.23 17.29
N PHE A 59 9.72 -5.12 16.71
CA PHE A 59 10.31 -6.15 15.84
C PHE A 59 11.71 -6.55 16.33
N GLU A 60 11.82 -7.20 17.49
CA GLU A 60 13.09 -7.56 18.14
C GLU A 60 14.12 -8.26 17.24
N LYS A 61 13.67 -9.03 16.24
CA LYS A 61 14.55 -9.75 15.29
C LYS A 61 14.97 -8.92 14.07
N SER A 62 14.45 -7.70 13.90
CA SER A 62 14.80 -6.84 12.76
C SER A 62 16.24 -6.34 12.87
N SER A 63 17.01 -6.41 11.79
CA SER A 63 18.40 -5.90 11.78
C SER A 63 18.49 -4.44 11.33
N ALA A 64 17.50 -3.97 10.57
CA ALA A 64 17.45 -2.63 10.01
C ALA A 64 16.00 -2.19 9.74
N ILE A 65 15.80 -0.87 9.65
CA ILE A 65 14.58 -0.21 9.21
C ILE A 65 14.86 0.50 7.89
N ASN A 66 14.04 0.23 6.87
CA ASN A 66 14.12 0.93 5.60
C ASN A 66 13.04 2.01 5.51
N ILE A 67 13.45 3.27 5.55
CA ILE A 67 12.60 4.45 5.45
C ILE A 67 12.51 4.85 3.98
N LEU A 68 11.29 4.80 3.44
CA LEU A 68 11.01 5.05 2.04
C LEU A 68 10.41 6.45 1.83
N PRO A 69 10.66 7.08 0.67
CA PRO A 69 10.11 8.38 0.35
C PRO A 69 8.61 8.28 0.10
N ILE A 70 7.87 9.28 0.59
CA ILE A 70 6.45 9.41 0.31
C ILE A 70 6.26 9.93 -1.12
N PHE A 71 5.42 9.24 -1.90
CA PHE A 71 4.99 9.70 -3.21
C PHE A 71 3.55 10.23 -3.12
N LYS A 72 3.32 11.45 -3.61
CA LYS A 72 1.97 12.02 -3.70
C LYS A 72 1.10 11.19 -4.64
N LYS A 73 -0.20 11.08 -4.34
CA LYS A 73 -1.17 10.28 -5.12
C LYS A 73 -1.14 10.65 -6.60
N GLU A 74 -1.18 11.93 -6.92
CA GLU A 74 -1.20 12.44 -8.29
C GLU A 74 0.04 11.97 -9.06
N ARG A 75 1.19 11.92 -8.36
CA ARG A 75 2.45 11.46 -8.94
C ARG A 75 2.47 9.95 -9.16
N VAL A 76 1.90 9.18 -8.24
CA VAL A 76 1.76 7.72 -8.41
C VAL A 76 0.86 7.43 -9.61
N CYS A 77 -0.28 8.11 -9.73
CA CYS A 77 -1.20 7.96 -10.86
C CYS A 77 -0.56 8.34 -12.20
N ASP A 78 0.15 9.48 -12.28
CA ASP A 78 0.87 9.92 -13.48
C ASP A 78 1.99 8.96 -13.91
N LEU A 79 2.65 8.30 -12.97
CA LEU A 79 3.67 7.30 -13.29
C LEU A 79 3.04 5.98 -13.75
N ALA A 80 1.97 5.55 -13.08
CA ALA A 80 1.25 4.34 -13.45
C ALA A 80 0.62 4.45 -14.85
N SER A 81 0.06 5.61 -15.21
CA SER A 81 -0.51 5.84 -16.56
C SER A 81 0.55 5.78 -17.67
N ARG A 82 1.82 6.01 -17.33
CA ARG A 82 2.97 5.88 -18.22
C ARG A 82 3.65 4.50 -18.17
N GLY A 83 3.05 3.53 -17.48
CA GLY A 83 3.57 2.16 -17.37
C GLY A 83 4.72 2.00 -16.37
N VAL A 84 4.99 3.01 -15.52
CA VAL A 84 6.03 2.92 -14.49
C VAL A 84 5.47 2.26 -13.24
N LEU A 85 6.00 1.08 -12.91
CA LEU A 85 5.58 0.31 -11.74
C LEU A 85 6.42 0.61 -10.51
N PHE A 86 5.75 0.76 -9.37
CA PHE A 86 6.40 0.88 -8.07
C PHE A 86 6.72 -0.51 -7.51
N PRO A 87 7.78 -0.64 -6.68
CA PRO A 87 8.02 -1.88 -5.95
C PRO A 87 6.87 -2.14 -4.97
N PHE A 88 6.60 -3.42 -4.70
CA PHE A 88 5.61 -3.83 -3.72
C PHE A 88 5.93 -3.27 -2.33
N GLY A 89 4.90 -2.86 -1.58
CA GLY A 89 5.04 -2.39 -0.20
C GLY A 89 5.58 -0.96 -0.01
N VAL A 90 5.79 -0.20 -1.09
CA VAL A 90 6.32 1.19 -1.02
C VAL A 90 5.22 2.23 -0.82
N THR A 91 4.05 2.03 -1.40
CA THR A 91 2.94 2.98 -1.36
C THR A 91 1.92 2.55 -0.32
N ARG A 92 1.49 3.48 0.54
CA ARG A 92 0.42 3.27 1.51
C ARG A 92 -0.69 4.30 1.31
N PHE A 93 -1.85 3.84 0.85
CA PHE A 93 -3.04 4.68 0.68
C PHE A 93 -3.98 4.53 1.88
N VAL A 94 -4.35 5.65 2.49
CA VAL A 94 -5.44 5.70 3.48
C VAL A 94 -6.73 5.97 2.73
N ILE A 95 -7.62 4.97 2.68
CA ILE A 95 -8.90 5.05 1.98
C ILE A 95 -10.01 5.13 3.04
N PRO A 96 -10.57 6.33 3.31
CA PRO A 96 -11.68 6.47 4.24
C PRO A 96 -12.92 5.76 3.67
N GLN A 97 -13.77 5.26 4.56
CA GLN A 97 -15.08 4.66 4.21
C GLN A 97 -14.98 3.50 3.19
N ARG A 98 -13.87 2.75 3.21
CA ARG A 98 -13.72 1.56 2.37
C ARG A 98 -14.81 0.53 2.69
N VAL A 99 -15.40 -0.04 1.65
CA VAL A 99 -16.37 -1.14 1.77
C VAL A 99 -15.60 -2.45 1.90
N LEU A 100 -15.88 -3.20 2.96
CA LEU A 100 -15.29 -4.52 3.24
C LEU A 100 -16.40 -5.59 3.20
N GLY A 101 -16.04 -6.84 2.92
CA GLY A 101 -16.99 -7.96 2.89
C GLY A 101 -18.04 -7.84 1.77
N LEU A 102 -17.66 -7.28 0.61
CA LEU A 102 -18.62 -7.14 -0.50
C LEU A 102 -19.01 -8.50 -1.12
N GLU A 103 -18.15 -9.51 -1.06
CA GLU A 103 -18.48 -10.90 -1.46
C GLU A 103 -19.27 -10.99 -2.78
N VAL A 104 -18.74 -10.40 -3.85
CA VAL A 104 -19.32 -10.51 -5.19
C VAL A 104 -18.79 -11.77 -5.85
N SER A 105 -19.67 -12.57 -6.48
CA SER A 105 -19.24 -13.72 -7.27
C SER A 105 -18.23 -13.31 -8.36
N CYS A 106 -17.14 -14.05 -8.50
CA CYS A 106 -16.16 -13.86 -9.56
C CYS A 106 -16.77 -13.97 -10.97
N SER A 107 -17.89 -14.69 -11.13
CA SER A 107 -18.62 -14.79 -12.39
C SER A 107 -19.04 -13.41 -12.93
N VAL A 108 -19.38 -12.46 -12.05
CA VAL A 108 -19.75 -11.09 -12.43
C VAL A 108 -18.58 -10.32 -13.05
N LEU A 109 -17.35 -10.63 -12.62
CA LEU A 109 -16.15 -9.98 -13.15
C LEU A 109 -15.85 -10.44 -14.58
N GLY A 110 -16.04 -11.74 -14.86
CA GLY A 110 -15.81 -12.35 -16.17
C GLY A 110 -16.97 -12.20 -17.17
N ASP A 111 -18.13 -11.71 -16.73
CA ASP A 111 -19.30 -11.51 -17.57
C ASP A 111 -19.03 -10.50 -18.70
N SER A 112 -19.56 -10.75 -19.90
CA SER A 112 -19.51 -9.83 -21.05
C SER A 112 -20.56 -8.70 -20.98
N ALA A 113 -21.39 -8.65 -19.94
CA ALA A 113 -22.38 -7.59 -19.74
C ALA A 113 -21.76 -6.19 -19.83
N PRO A 114 -22.46 -5.21 -20.43
CA PRO A 114 -22.02 -3.83 -20.51
C PRO A 114 -21.65 -3.24 -19.14
N LEU A 115 -20.68 -2.32 -19.12
CA LEU A 115 -20.26 -1.62 -17.90
C LEU A 115 -21.44 -0.93 -17.18
N SER A 116 -22.41 -0.41 -17.94
CA SER A 116 -23.63 0.19 -17.38
C SER A 116 -24.46 -0.79 -16.56
N GLU A 117 -24.62 -2.02 -17.04
CA GLU A 117 -25.35 -3.08 -16.33
C GLU A 117 -24.60 -3.54 -15.09
N LYS A 118 -23.28 -3.72 -15.19
CA LYS A 118 -22.43 -4.05 -14.03
C LYS A 118 -22.49 -2.97 -12.94
N ASN A 119 -22.49 -1.70 -13.35
CA ASN A 119 -22.63 -0.57 -12.43
C ASN A 119 -24.03 -0.53 -11.78
N LEU A 120 -25.08 -0.83 -12.55
CA LEU A 120 -26.45 -0.90 -12.02
C LEU A 120 -26.56 -2.03 -10.99
N PHE A 121 -26.10 -3.23 -11.34
CA PHE A 121 -26.02 -4.37 -10.42
C PHE A 121 -25.32 -4.02 -9.11
N LEU A 122 -24.13 -3.41 -9.18
CA LEU A 122 -23.37 -3.02 -7.99
C LEU A 122 -24.13 -2.00 -7.15
N LYS A 123 -24.75 -1.01 -7.79
CA LYS A 123 -25.55 0.02 -7.10
C LYS A 123 -26.74 -0.60 -6.37
N GLU A 124 -27.43 -1.53 -7.02
CA GLU A 124 -28.58 -2.25 -6.44
C GLU A 124 -28.15 -3.15 -5.29
N LEU A 125 -27.06 -3.90 -5.43
CA LEU A 125 -26.49 -4.73 -4.37
C LEU A 125 -26.15 -3.91 -3.13
N LEU A 126 -25.44 -2.79 -3.30
CA LEU A 126 -25.08 -1.90 -2.19
C LEU A 126 -26.34 -1.30 -1.54
N SER A 127 -27.28 -0.82 -2.35
CA SER A 127 -28.55 -0.25 -1.85
C SER A 127 -29.35 -1.28 -1.05
N TYR A 128 -29.45 -2.52 -1.55
CA TYR A 128 -30.11 -3.61 -0.87
C TYR A 128 -29.46 -3.88 0.50
N ARG A 129 -28.13 -4.03 0.57
CA ARG A 129 -27.43 -4.34 1.82
C ARG A 129 -27.57 -3.26 2.88
N VAL A 130 -27.54 -1.99 2.47
CA VAL A 130 -27.77 -0.87 3.38
C VAL A 130 -29.21 -0.88 3.89
N LYS A 131 -30.20 -0.98 2.99
CA LYS A 131 -31.62 -0.97 3.37
C LYS A 131 -32.02 -2.18 4.22
N SER A 132 -31.42 -3.34 3.96
CA SER A 132 -31.70 -4.58 4.69
C SER A 132 -30.87 -4.75 5.96
N LYS A 133 -30.17 -3.70 6.45
CA LYS A 133 -29.28 -3.74 7.63
C LYS A 133 -28.21 -4.83 7.58
N LYS A 134 -27.77 -5.23 6.37
CA LYS A 134 -26.67 -6.18 6.13
C LYS A 134 -25.31 -5.48 5.99
N ALA A 135 -25.28 -4.15 6.08
CA ALA A 135 -24.06 -3.35 6.14
C ALA A 135 -23.98 -2.62 7.47
N LYS A 136 -22.80 -2.61 8.09
CA LYS A 136 -22.50 -1.85 9.31
C LYS A 136 -21.52 -0.73 8.99
N PHE A 137 -21.78 0.45 9.52
CA PHE A 137 -20.89 1.59 9.41
C PHE A 137 -20.15 1.78 10.73
N TYR A 138 -18.81 1.81 10.66
CA TYR A 138 -17.94 2.02 11.80
C TYR A 138 -17.21 3.36 11.61
N GLN A 139 -17.41 4.28 12.55
CA GLN A 139 -16.76 5.59 12.53
C GLN A 139 -15.32 5.53 13.07
N GLU A 140 -15.07 4.62 14.01
CA GLU A 140 -13.76 4.43 14.63
C GLU A 140 -12.99 3.26 14.00
N SER A 141 -11.69 3.22 14.27
CA SER A 141 -10.83 2.12 13.85
C SER A 141 -11.32 0.79 14.44
N VAL A 142 -11.47 -0.21 13.58
CA VAL A 142 -11.89 -1.55 13.97
C VAL A 142 -10.84 -2.59 13.60
N PHE A 143 -10.67 -3.58 14.46
CA PHE A 143 -9.96 -4.82 14.13
C PHE A 143 -10.95 -5.77 13.47
N LEU A 144 -10.58 -6.25 12.28
CA LEU A 144 -11.37 -7.21 11.51
C LEU A 144 -10.53 -8.47 11.32
N PHE A 145 -10.94 -9.56 11.98
CA PHE A 145 -10.34 -10.87 11.83
C PHE A 145 -11.10 -11.61 10.73
N ASN A 146 -10.67 -11.43 9.49
CA ASN A 146 -11.17 -12.20 8.35
C ASN A 146 -10.12 -13.25 8.01
N GLU A 147 -10.46 -14.53 8.19
CA GLU A 147 -9.68 -15.68 7.75
C GLU A 147 -9.87 -15.92 6.24
#